data_AF-A0A3B8VNQ7-F1
#
_entry.id   AF-A0A3B8VNQ7-F1
#
_cell.length_a   1.000
_cell.length_b   1.000
_cell.length_c   1.000
_cell.angle_alpha   90.00
_cell.angle_beta   90.00
_cell.angle_gamma   90.00
#
_symmetry.space_group_name_H-M   'P 1'
#
loop_
_entity.id
_entity.type
_entity.pdbx_description
1 polymer ?
#
loop_
_entity_poly.entity_id
_entity_poly.type
_entity_poly.pdbx_seq_one_letter_code
_entity_poly.pdbx_strand_id
1 'polypeptide(L)'
;MVVESKTSHWVGRRGILGILDELEVSGGDGHSIYLTPGASDISRFLPEEEPWKSQAEIVMEQFRESETGVALFLTQDKIVAIMPPFPLSVDTLADDLTTTPLRQLLDADLLIGVVMLRLGRYGIG
;
A
#
# COMPACT_ATOMS: atom_id res chain seq x y z
N MET A 1 -7.96 -22.88 5.28
CA MET A 1 -6.59 -22.77 4.73
C MET A 1 -5.89 -21.71 5.55
N VAL A 2 -4.89 -22.11 6.35
CA VAL A 2 -4.18 -21.22 7.26
C VAL A 2 -3.22 -20.39 6.41
N VAL A 3 -3.54 -19.13 6.16
CA VAL A 3 -2.59 -18.18 5.57
C VAL A 3 -1.77 -17.62 6.72
N GLU A 4 -0.70 -18.33 7.06
CA GLU A 4 0.27 -17.92 8.08
C GLU A 4 1.64 -17.71 7.40
N SER A 5 2.04 -16.45 7.27
CA SER A 5 3.39 -16.00 7.63
C SER A 5 3.39 -14.48 7.80
N LYS A 6 3.06 -14.02 9.01
CA LYS A 6 3.09 -12.61 9.38
C LYS A 6 4.54 -12.17 9.64
N THR A 7 5.33 -12.04 8.58
CA THR A 7 6.67 -11.46 8.64
C THR A 7 6.62 -10.00 8.17
N SER A 8 6.12 -9.12 9.03
CA SER A 8 6.21 -7.68 8.78
C SER A 8 7.66 -7.24 8.97
N HIS A 9 8.28 -6.73 7.92
CA HIS A 9 9.65 -6.25 7.93
C HIS A 9 9.73 -4.88 7.25
N TRP A 10 10.56 -3.99 7.79
CA TRP A 10 10.80 -2.68 7.19
C TRP A 10 11.79 -2.82 6.04
N VAL A 11 11.43 -2.28 4.89
CA VAL A 11 12.23 -2.36 3.66
C VAL A 11 12.38 -0.97 3.06
N GLY A 12 13.60 -0.61 2.67
CA GLY A 12 13.85 0.63 1.94
C GLY A 12 13.39 0.56 0.48
N ARG A 13 13.37 1.70 -0.22
CA ARG A 13 12.92 1.81 -1.62
C ARG A 13 13.43 0.70 -2.55
N ARG A 14 14.73 0.37 -2.49
CA ARG A 14 15.33 -0.68 -3.33
C ARG A 14 14.72 -2.06 -3.10
N GLY A 15 14.43 -2.42 -1.85
CA GLY A 15 13.85 -3.72 -1.56
C GLY A 15 12.36 -3.77 -1.94
N ILE A 16 11.62 -2.67 -1.80
CA ILE A 16 10.25 -2.59 -2.31
C ILE A 16 10.26 -2.77 -3.84
N LEU A 17 11.14 -2.07 -4.56
CA LEU A 17 11.27 -2.24 -6.01
C LEU A 17 11.62 -3.68 -6.41
N GLY A 18 12.49 -4.36 -5.66
CA GLY A 18 12.79 -5.77 -5.89
C GLY A 18 11.56 -6.68 -5.72
N ILE A 19 10.71 -6.42 -4.70
CA ILE A 19 9.44 -7.14 -4.54
C ILE A 19 8.50 -6.89 -5.72
N LEU A 20 8.45 -5.66 -6.25
CA LEU A 20 7.63 -5.34 -7.43
C LEU A 20 8.16 -6.02 -8.70
N ASP A 21 9.48 -6.10 -8.87
CA ASP A 21 10.10 -6.83 -9.98
C ASP A 21 9.73 -8.33 -9.93
N GLU A 22 9.75 -8.95 -8.74
CA GLU A 22 9.31 -10.34 -8.57
C GLU A 22 7.84 -10.54 -8.93
N LEU A 23 6.96 -9.61 -8.55
CA LEU A 23 5.52 -9.67 -8.85
C LEU A 23 5.25 -9.57 -10.36
N GLU A 24 5.96 -8.70 -11.06
CA GLU A 24 5.86 -8.57 -12.52
C GLU A 24 6.37 -9.80 -13.26
N VAL A 25 7.51 -10.36 -12.83
CA VAL A 25 8.08 -11.57 -13.43
C VAL A 25 7.17 -12.78 -13.21
N SER A 26 6.48 -12.82 -12.07
CA SER A 26 5.50 -13.88 -11.79
C SER A 26 4.34 -13.87 -12.77
N GLY A 27 3.98 -12.71 -13.35
CA GLY A 27 3.13 -12.55 -14.53
C GLY A 27 1.80 -13.31 -14.55
N GLY A 28 1.33 -13.75 -13.39
CA GLY A 28 0.25 -14.72 -13.24
C GLY A 28 -1.07 -14.09 -12.84
N ASP A 29 -2.11 -14.92 -12.82
CA ASP A 29 -3.44 -14.52 -12.36
C ASP A 29 -3.38 -14.04 -10.91
N GLY A 30 -3.91 -12.85 -10.67
CA GLY A 30 -3.89 -12.21 -9.37
C GLY A 30 -4.59 -10.86 -9.39
N HIS A 31 -4.78 -10.29 -8.22
CA HIS A 31 -5.42 -8.98 -8.06
C HIS A 31 -4.47 -8.00 -7.40
N SER A 32 -4.53 -6.74 -7.82
CA SER A 32 -3.86 -5.64 -7.15
C SER A 32 -4.88 -4.65 -6.62
N ILE A 33 -4.67 -4.22 -5.37
CA ILE A 33 -5.60 -3.37 -4.66
C ILE A 33 -4.84 -2.24 -4.00
N TYR A 34 -5.28 -1.02 -4.26
CA TYR A 34 -4.72 0.20 -3.72
C TYR A 34 -5.79 0.87 -2.88
N LEU A 35 -5.44 1.20 -1.64
CA LEU A 35 -6.34 1.88 -0.72
C LEU A 35 -5.64 3.10 -0.15
N THR A 36 -6.28 4.24 -0.26
CA THR A 36 -5.91 5.50 0.37
C THR A 36 -6.09 5.41 1.89
N PRO A 37 -5.36 6.25 2.64
CA PRO A 37 -5.58 6.33 4.09
C PRO A 37 -7.00 6.79 4.39
N GLY A 38 -7.67 6.08 5.30
CA GLY A 38 -9.04 6.41 5.72
C GLY A 38 -10.14 6.04 4.73
N ALA A 39 -9.88 5.16 3.74
CA ALA A 39 -10.91 4.64 2.86
C ALA A 39 -12.07 3.99 3.66
N SER A 40 -13.26 4.58 3.56
CA SER A 40 -14.43 4.17 4.36
C SER A 40 -15.15 2.93 3.83
N ASP A 41 -15.07 2.68 2.51
CA ASP A 41 -15.81 1.61 1.84
C ASP A 41 -14.87 0.61 1.14
N ILE A 42 -14.07 -0.05 1.98
CA ILE A 42 -13.12 -1.10 1.58
C ILE A 42 -13.81 -2.29 0.90
N SER A 43 -15.09 -2.54 1.22
CA SER A 43 -15.85 -3.69 0.70
C SER A 43 -15.99 -3.68 -0.83
N ARG A 44 -16.02 -2.48 -1.43
CA ARG A 44 -16.09 -2.27 -2.87
C ARG A 44 -14.81 -2.68 -3.62
N PHE A 45 -13.68 -2.71 -2.93
CA PHE A 45 -12.38 -3.00 -3.52
C PHE A 45 -11.93 -4.44 -3.24
N LEU A 46 -12.84 -5.29 -2.77
CA LEU A 46 -12.59 -6.72 -2.63
C LEU A 46 -12.80 -7.43 -3.98
N PRO A 47 -11.93 -8.38 -4.33
CA PRO A 47 -12.20 -9.30 -5.43
C PRO A 47 -13.51 -10.06 -5.19
N GLU A 48 -14.23 -10.41 -6.25
CA GLU A 48 -15.46 -11.20 -6.12
C GLU A 48 -15.17 -12.71 -5.91
N GLU A 49 -14.01 -13.16 -6.36
CA GLU A 49 -13.63 -14.56 -6.43
C GLU A 49 -12.97 -15.05 -5.13
N GLU A 50 -13.36 -16.25 -4.68
CA GLU A 50 -12.70 -16.95 -3.57
C GLU A 50 -11.52 -17.78 -4.12
N PRO A 51 -10.38 -17.85 -3.41
CA PRO A 51 -10.15 -17.42 -2.02
C PRO A 51 -9.70 -15.95 -1.86
N TRP A 52 -9.55 -15.20 -2.95
CA TRP A 52 -8.96 -13.86 -2.94
C TRP A 52 -9.78 -12.85 -2.14
N LYS A 53 -11.10 -12.94 -2.18
CA LYS A 53 -12.01 -12.09 -1.39
C LYS A 53 -11.75 -12.19 0.12
N SER A 54 -11.87 -13.39 0.68
CA SER A 54 -11.67 -13.63 2.12
C SER A 54 -10.25 -13.26 2.56
N GLN A 55 -9.25 -13.52 1.71
CA GLN A 55 -7.86 -13.17 1.95
C GLN A 55 -7.62 -11.65 1.97
N ALA A 56 -8.18 -10.90 1.01
CA ALA A 56 -8.12 -9.45 0.98
C ALA A 56 -8.76 -8.84 2.23
N GLU A 57 -9.95 -9.29 2.60
CA GLU A 57 -10.71 -8.74 3.72
C GLU A 57 -9.93 -8.82 5.05
N ILE A 58 -9.32 -9.99 5.33
CA ILE A 58 -8.51 -10.20 6.53
C ILE A 58 -7.31 -9.24 6.58
N VAL A 59 -6.65 -9.02 5.44
CA VAL A 59 -5.45 -8.18 5.38
C VAL A 59 -5.83 -6.70 5.43
N MET A 60 -6.83 -6.27 4.67
CA MET A 60 -7.28 -4.88 4.62
C MET A 60 -7.71 -4.35 5.98
N GLU A 61 -8.40 -5.15 6.80
CA GLU A 61 -8.83 -4.72 8.14
C GLU A 61 -7.63 -4.40 9.05
N GLN A 62 -6.46 -5.02 8.82
CA GLN A 62 -5.24 -4.72 9.57
C GLN A 62 -4.64 -3.35 9.23
N PHE A 63 -4.96 -2.79 8.06
CA PHE A 63 -4.41 -1.53 7.56
C PHE A 63 -5.43 -0.39 7.52
N ARG A 64 -6.60 -0.59 8.14
CA ARG A 64 -7.67 0.41 8.18
C ARG A 64 -7.24 1.74 8.82
N GLU A 65 -6.33 1.68 9.78
CA GLU A 65 -5.75 2.85 10.46
C GLU A 65 -4.42 3.32 9.84
N SER A 66 -4.05 2.81 8.66
CA SER A 66 -2.82 3.24 7.97
C SER A 66 -2.89 4.72 7.59
N GLU A 67 -1.87 5.49 7.99
CA GLU A 67 -1.73 6.91 7.66
C GLU A 67 -1.34 7.16 6.20
N THR A 68 -0.82 6.13 5.52
CA THR A 68 -0.35 6.22 4.12
C THR A 68 -1.18 5.36 3.15
N GLY A 69 -2.10 4.57 3.68
CA GLY A 69 -2.84 3.58 2.90
C GLY A 69 -2.10 2.25 2.77
N VAL A 70 -2.55 1.41 1.86
CA VAL A 70 -1.95 0.09 1.60
C VAL A 70 -2.06 -0.29 0.12
N ALA A 71 -0.99 -0.87 -0.41
CA ALA A 71 -0.98 -1.58 -1.68
C ALA A 71 -0.93 -3.09 -1.39
N LEU A 72 -1.94 -3.82 -1.86
CA LEU A 72 -2.12 -5.25 -1.65
C LEU A 72 -2.00 -5.96 -3.00
N PHE A 73 -1.15 -6.98 -3.05
CA PHE A 73 -0.97 -7.84 -4.21
C PHE A 73 -1.34 -9.27 -3.80
N LEU A 74 -2.37 -9.79 -4.44
CA LEU A 74 -2.89 -11.13 -4.24
C LEU A 74 -2.42 -11.99 -5.41
N THR A 75 -1.57 -12.97 -5.13
CA THR A 75 -1.14 -13.97 -6.11
C THR A 75 -1.68 -15.34 -5.70
N GLN A 76 -1.54 -16.35 -6.57
CA GLN A 76 -1.95 -17.72 -6.23
C GLN A 76 -1.17 -18.29 -5.02
N ASP A 77 0.11 -17.93 -4.88
CA ASP A 77 1.01 -18.52 -3.88
C ASP A 77 1.18 -17.67 -2.61
N LYS A 78 1.05 -16.34 -2.74
CA LYS A 78 1.32 -15.40 -1.64
C LYS A 78 0.48 -14.13 -1.70
N ILE A 79 0.37 -13.49 -0.55
CA ILE A 79 -0.22 -12.15 -0.40
C ILE A 79 0.89 -11.20 0.04
N VAL A 80 1.02 -10.06 -0.63
CA VAL A 80 1.99 -9.03 -0.30
C VAL A 80 1.25 -7.74 0.01
N ALA A 81 1.35 -7.27 1.25
CA ALA A 81 0.83 -5.98 1.67
C ALA A 81 1.98 -5.00 1.91
N ILE A 82 1.90 -3.82 1.29
CA ILE A 82 2.93 -2.79 1.35
C ILE A 82 2.28 -1.51 1.83
N MET A 83 2.77 -0.99 2.96
CA MET A 83 2.45 0.36 3.42
C MET A 83 3.46 1.32 2.78
N PRO A 84 3.03 2.21 1.87
CA PRO A 84 3.94 3.07 1.15
C PRO A 84 4.54 4.16 2.05
N PRO A 85 5.69 4.74 1.67
CA PRO A 85 6.31 5.83 2.43
C PRO A 85 5.52 7.14 2.38
N PHE A 86 4.58 7.27 1.45
CA PHE A 86 3.73 8.44 1.27
C PHE A 86 2.28 8.02 1.00
N PRO A 87 1.30 8.86 1.34
CA PRO A 87 -0.11 8.56 1.09
C PRO A 87 -0.42 8.20 -0.35
N LEU A 88 -1.09 7.07 -0.56
CA LEU A 88 -1.74 6.78 -1.83
C LEU A 88 -2.83 7.83 -2.11
N SER A 89 -3.02 8.16 -3.38
CA SER A 89 -3.94 9.23 -3.80
C SER A 89 -5.27 8.71 -4.35
N VAL A 90 -5.37 7.43 -4.72
CA VAL A 90 -6.55 6.85 -5.37
C VAL A 90 -6.76 5.41 -4.89
N ASP A 91 -8.02 5.08 -4.60
CA ASP A 91 -8.44 3.70 -4.35
C ASP A 91 -8.65 2.97 -5.69
N THR A 92 -8.10 1.76 -5.86
CA THR A 92 -8.20 1.02 -7.13
C THR A 92 -8.19 -0.47 -6.87
N LEU A 93 -9.01 -1.20 -7.61
CA LEU A 93 -8.97 -2.67 -7.74
C LEU A 93 -8.66 -2.98 -9.21
N ALA A 94 -7.70 -3.87 -9.46
CA ALA A 94 -7.42 -4.40 -10.78
C ALA A 94 -7.32 -5.93 -10.72
N ASP A 95 -7.80 -6.57 -11.80
CA ASP A 95 -7.79 -8.03 -11.99
C ASP A 95 -6.45 -8.56 -12.52
N ASP A 96 -5.41 -7.73 -12.42
CA ASP A 96 -4.04 -8.06 -12.73
C ASP A 96 -3.07 -7.56 -11.64
N LEU A 97 -1.84 -8.04 -11.70
CA LEU A 97 -0.75 -7.58 -10.83
C LEU A 97 -0.16 -6.26 -11.33
N THR A 98 -0.95 -5.19 -11.26
CA THR A 98 -0.51 -3.85 -11.62
C THR A 98 0.35 -3.24 -10.51
N THR A 99 1.66 -3.12 -10.73
CA THR A 99 2.66 -2.49 -9.83
C THR A 99 2.88 -1.00 -10.10
N THR A 100 2.44 -0.51 -11.27
CA THR A 100 2.72 0.82 -11.80
C THR A 100 2.41 1.97 -10.83
N PRO A 101 1.25 2.02 -10.15
CA PRO A 101 0.93 3.10 -9.21
C PRO A 101 1.95 3.22 -8.08
N LEU A 102 2.38 2.08 -7.51
CA LEU A 102 3.36 2.08 -6.43
C LEU A 102 4.76 2.46 -6.93
N ARG A 103 5.15 2.01 -8.13
CA ARG A 103 6.43 2.42 -8.74
C ARG A 103 6.48 3.93 -8.96
N GLN A 104 5.42 4.50 -9.54
CA GLN A 104 5.34 5.95 -9.77
C GLN A 104 5.44 6.73 -8.46
N LEU A 105 4.81 6.25 -7.38
CA LEU A 105 4.93 6.86 -6.06
C LEU A 105 6.37 6.81 -5.52
N LEU A 106 7.07 5.69 -5.72
CA LEU A 106 8.46 5.49 -5.27
C LEU A 106 9.49 6.22 -6.13
N ASP A 107 9.16 6.53 -7.37
CA ASP A 107 10.00 7.27 -8.32
C ASP A 107 9.74 8.78 -8.29
N ALA A 108 8.64 9.21 -7.67
CA ALA A 108 8.33 10.62 -7.55
C ALA A 108 9.38 11.36 -6.70
N ASP A 109 9.97 12.40 -7.27
CA ASP A 109 10.76 13.39 -6.54
C ASP A 109 9.81 14.24 -5.70
N LEU A 110 9.54 13.79 -4.47
CA LEU A 110 8.58 14.45 -3.59
C LEU A 110 9.18 15.73 -3.01
N LEU A 111 8.45 16.83 -3.23
CA LEU A 111 8.84 18.15 -2.78
C LEU A 111 8.49 18.33 -1.29
N ILE A 112 9.52 18.30 -0.43
CA ILE A 112 9.34 18.56 1.01
C ILE A 112 9.35 20.07 1.25
N GLY A 113 8.18 20.64 1.53
CA GLY A 113 8.05 22.02 2.00
C GLY A 113 8.28 22.11 3.51
N VAL A 114 9.37 22.73 3.94
CA VAL A 114 9.65 22.99 5.37
C VAL A 114 9.32 24.45 5.70
N VAL A 115 8.35 24.68 6.57
CA VAL A 115 8.02 26.01 7.09
C VAL A 115 8.60 26.18 8.49
N MET A 116 9.70 26.92 8.62
CA MET A 116 10.24 27.31 9.93
C MET A 116 9.53 28.56 10.46
N LEU A 117 8.79 28.41 11.56
CA LEU A 117 8.21 29.54 12.28
C LEU A 117 9.20 30.04 13.34
N ARG A 118 9.57 31.32 13.26
CA ARG A 118 10.30 32.01 14.33
C ARG A 118 9.29 32.77 15.19
N LEU A 119 9.09 32.33 16.43
CA LEU A 119 8.36 33.07 17.45
C LEU A 119 9.23 34.26 17.91
N GLY A 120 9.24 35.33 17.13
CA GLY A 120 9.97 36.55 17.45
C GLY A 120 9.40 37.19 18.72
N ARG A 121 10.17 37.08 19.81
CA ARG A 121 10.15 37.95 20.99
C ARG A 121 8.75 38.22 21.56
N TYR A 122 8.24 37.31 22.38
CA TYR A 122 7.29 37.71 23.41
C TYR A 122 8.02 38.63 24.39
N GLY A 123 7.87 39.94 24.20
CA GLY A 123 8.07 40.90 25.28
C GLY A 123 6.88 40.78 26.21
N ILE A 124 7.00 39.95 27.24
CA ILE A 124 6.16 40.09 28.43
C ILE A 124 6.75 41.29 29.16
N GLY A 125 6.12 42.45 28.96
CA GLY A 125 6.33 43.65 29.77
C GLY A 125 5.29 43.72 30.86
#